data_AF-W8U903-F1
#
_entry.id   AF-W8U903-F1
#
_cell.length_a   1.000
_cell.length_b   1.000
_cell.length_c   1.000
_cell.angle_alpha   90.00
_cell.angle_beta   90.00
_cell.angle_gamma   90.00
#
_symmetry.space_group_name_H-M   'P 1'
#
loop_
_entity.id
_entity.type
_entity.pdbx_description
1 polymer ?
#
loop_
_entity_poly.entity_id
_entity_poly.type
_entity_poly.pdbx_seq_one_letter_code
_entity_poly.pdbx_strand_id
1 'polypeptide(L)'
;MSLNDNREIWVSRIDEFRSSNLTQKAWCEKNDVKISTLRYWIRKLSYTECSVSNDSGFSGFEFASVSISKEYSPPLALEFKDVKLSIAEDFDETLLIKLLSK
;
A
#
# COMPACT_ATOMS: atom_id res chain seq x y z
N MET A 1 34.35 16.53 -1.00
CA MET A 1 33.19 16.52 -1.92
C MET A 1 31.94 16.83 -1.12
N SER A 2 31.21 17.86 -1.53
CA SER A 2 30.03 18.37 -0.82
C SER A 2 28.91 17.32 -0.85
N LEU A 3 28.04 17.31 0.16
CA LEU A 3 26.90 16.39 0.24
C LEU A 3 25.96 16.50 -0.97
N ASN A 4 25.94 17.67 -1.63
CA ASN A 4 25.10 17.95 -2.78
C ASN A 4 25.62 17.27 -4.06
N ASP A 5 26.94 17.31 -4.30
CA ASP A 5 27.60 16.67 -5.45
C ASP A 5 27.33 15.15 -5.48
N ASN A 6 27.20 14.55 -4.30
CA ASN A 6 26.87 13.14 -4.18
C ASN A 6 25.44 12.84 -4.66
N ARG A 7 24.47 13.74 -4.46
CA ARG A 7 23.06 13.45 -4.77
C ARG A 7 22.86 13.22 -6.27
N GLU A 8 23.38 14.11 -7.11
CA GLU A 8 23.23 14.03 -8.57
C GLU A 8 23.87 12.76 -9.14
N ILE A 9 25.07 12.42 -8.66
CA ILE A 9 25.78 11.19 -9.02
C ILE A 9 24.93 9.96 -8.65
N TRP A 10 24.32 9.97 -7.47
CA TRP A 10 23.51 8.85 -6.99
C TRP A 10 22.16 8.72 -7.70
N VAL A 11 21.58 9.82 -8.18
CA VAL A 11 20.40 9.77 -9.06
C VAL A 11 20.73 9.01 -10.35
N SER A 12 21.79 9.42 -11.08
CA SER A 12 22.22 8.75 -12.31
C SER A 12 22.50 7.26 -12.08
N ARG A 13 23.22 6.93 -11.00
CA ARG A 13 23.54 5.55 -10.66
C ARG A 13 22.31 4.70 -10.35
N ILE A 14 21.29 5.26 -9.71
CA ILE A 14 20.05 4.55 -9.42
C ILE A 14 19.23 4.33 -10.69
N ASP A 15 19.24 5.29 -11.61
CA ASP A 15 18.59 5.13 -12.92
C ASP A 15 19.28 4.05 -13.76
N GLU A 16 20.62 4.03 -13.78
CA GLU A 16 21.40 2.95 -14.40
C GLU A 16 21.13 1.58 -13.75
N PHE A 17 20.98 1.54 -12.42
CA PHE A 17 20.58 0.32 -11.72
C PHE A 17 19.18 -0.14 -12.17
N ARG A 18 18.20 0.76 -12.21
CA ARG A 18 16.83 0.47 -12.65
C ARG A 18 16.78 0.00 -14.11
N SER A 19 17.57 0.59 -15.00
CA SER A 19 17.63 0.20 -16.41
C SER A 19 18.41 -1.10 -16.65
N SER A 20 19.29 -1.49 -15.73
CA SER A 20 20.14 -2.68 -15.90
C SER A 20 19.38 -4.00 -15.79
N ASN A 21 18.19 -4.01 -15.17
CA ASN A 21 17.42 -5.21 -14.81
C ASN A 21 18.24 -6.24 -13.98
N LEU A 22 19.34 -5.83 -13.37
CA LEU A 22 20.16 -6.67 -12.50
C LEU A 22 19.61 -6.66 -11.07
N THR A 23 19.94 -7.71 -10.31
CA THR A 23 19.74 -7.68 -8.86
C THR A 23 20.68 -6.65 -8.22
N GLN A 24 20.30 -6.10 -7.05
CA GLN A 24 21.14 -5.14 -6.32
C GLN A 24 22.57 -5.68 -6.10
N LYS A 25 22.70 -6.98 -5.81
CA LYS A 25 24.00 -7.62 -5.58
C LYS A 25 24.86 -7.62 -6.85
N ALA A 26 24.31 -8.11 -7.97
CA ALA A 26 25.04 -8.19 -9.24
C ALA A 26 25.43 -6.80 -9.77
N TRP A 27 24.56 -5.81 -9.62
CA TRP A 27 24.88 -4.44 -10.02
C TRP A 27 25.95 -3.81 -9.12
N CYS A 28 25.89 -4.04 -7.81
CA CYS A 28 26.89 -3.56 -6.86
C CYS A 28 28.27 -4.18 -7.11
N GLU A 29 28.33 -5.48 -7.37
CA GLU A 29 29.57 -6.19 -7.73
C GLU A 29 30.18 -5.65 -9.03
N LYS A 30 29.35 -5.37 -10.05
CA LYS A 30 29.81 -4.83 -11.34
C LYS A 30 30.33 -3.40 -11.25
N ASN A 31 29.72 -2.56 -10.42
CA ASN A 31 30.02 -1.12 -10.33
C ASN A 31 30.91 -0.75 -9.13
N ASP A 32 31.46 -1.75 -8.42
CA ASP A 32 32.26 -1.58 -7.20
C ASP A 32 31.57 -0.68 -6.15
N VAL A 33 30.27 -0.89 -5.98
CA VAL A 33 29.44 -0.16 -5.02
C VAL A 33 29.08 -1.05 -3.86
N LYS A 34 29.18 -0.53 -2.64
CA LYS A 34 28.66 -1.23 -1.46
C LYS A 34 27.13 -1.28 -1.50
N ILE A 35 26.56 -2.47 -1.31
CA ILE A 35 25.11 -2.69 -1.29
C ILE A 35 24.42 -1.81 -0.24
N SER A 36 25.03 -1.63 0.93
CA SER A 36 24.50 -0.74 1.98
C SER A 36 24.40 0.72 1.52
N THR A 37 25.37 1.18 0.74
CA THR A 37 25.38 2.53 0.18
C THR A 37 24.31 2.69 -0.89
N LEU A 38 24.15 1.72 -1.80
CA LEU A 38 23.07 1.73 -2.78
C LEU A 38 21.69 1.79 -2.10
N ARG A 39 21.46 0.93 -1.09
CA ARG A 39 20.20 0.92 -0.32
C ARG A 39 19.95 2.24 0.40
N TYR A 40 20.98 2.82 1.00
CA TYR A 40 20.88 4.13 1.65
C TYR A 40 20.41 5.20 0.66
N TRP A 41 20.99 5.26 -0.54
CA TRP A 41 20.62 6.27 -1.53
C TRP A 41 19.26 6.04 -2.17
N ILE A 42 18.89 4.79 -2.48
CA ILE A 42 17.53 4.46 -2.96
C ILE A 42 16.49 4.97 -1.96
N ARG A 43 16.71 4.67 -0.68
CA ARG A 43 15.85 5.10 0.41
C ARG A 43 15.83 6.63 0.56
N LYS A 44 17.00 7.26 0.59
CA LYS A 44 17.12 8.72 0.76
C LYS A 44 16.42 9.49 -0.38
N LEU A 45 16.53 9.01 -1.61
CA LEU A 45 15.85 9.62 -2.76
C LEU A 45 14.34 9.36 -2.73
N SER A 46 13.89 8.15 -2.37
CA SER A 46 12.45 7.86 -2.24
C SER A 46 11.77 8.72 -1.16
N TYR A 47 12.44 8.99 -0.04
CA TYR A 47 11.90 9.93 0.97
C TYR A 47 11.82 11.37 0.48
N THR A 48 12.74 11.80 -0.39
CA THR A 48 12.68 13.16 -0.95
C THR A 48 11.47 13.32 -1.88
N GLU A 49 11.07 12.26 -2.58
CA GLU A 49 9.85 12.25 -3.40
C GLU A 49 8.57 12.17 -2.54
N CYS A 50 8.62 11.48 -1.39
CA CYS A 50 7.46 11.30 -0.49
C CYS A 50 7.33 12.32 0.65
N SER A 51 8.27 13.25 0.86
CA SER A 51 8.25 14.18 2.00
C SER A 51 7.27 15.36 1.84
N VAL A 52 5.98 15.05 1.64
CA VAL A 52 4.86 15.90 2.07
C VAL A 52 4.29 15.42 3.42
N SER A 53 4.75 14.30 3.96
CA SER A 53 4.34 13.84 5.30
C SER A 53 5.53 13.33 6.11
N ASN A 54 5.82 14.07 7.19
CA ASN A 54 6.75 13.67 8.23
C ASN A 54 6.22 12.42 8.95
N ASP A 55 6.95 11.30 8.92
CA ASP A 55 7.33 10.62 10.16
C ASP A 55 8.48 9.63 9.95
N SER A 56 9.26 9.51 11.01
CA SER A 56 10.34 8.59 11.28
C SER A 56 9.99 7.12 11.00
N GLY A 57 10.95 6.35 10.48
CA GLY A 57 10.88 4.90 10.53
C GLY A 57 11.53 4.19 9.36
N PHE A 58 12.38 3.22 9.66
CA PHE A 58 12.89 2.19 8.76
C PHE A 58 11.74 1.37 8.13
N SER A 59 10.99 1.92 7.17
CA SER A 59 10.05 1.13 6.37
C SER A 59 10.74 0.65 5.10
N GLY A 60 11.47 -0.45 5.23
CA GLY A 60 11.56 -1.43 4.16
C GLY A 60 10.40 -2.39 4.37
N PHE A 61 9.71 -2.78 3.29
CA PHE A 61 8.47 -3.56 3.24
C PHE A 61 7.19 -2.73 3.48
N GLU A 62 6.59 -2.30 2.37
CA GLU A 62 5.18 -1.89 2.33
C GLU A 62 4.34 -3.18 2.27
N PHE A 63 3.59 -3.47 3.34
CA PHE A 63 2.64 -4.58 3.33
C PHE A 63 1.50 -4.23 2.39
N ALA A 64 1.17 -5.13 1.46
CA ALA A 64 -0.04 -4.99 0.66
C ALA A 64 -1.25 -5.01 1.60
N SER A 65 -2.06 -3.95 1.55
CA SER A 65 -3.32 -3.86 2.27
C SER A 65 -4.28 -4.90 1.71
N VAL A 66 -4.57 -5.94 2.49
CA VAL A 66 -5.67 -6.88 2.21
C VAL A 66 -6.94 -6.32 2.82
N SER A 67 -7.90 -5.97 1.97
CA SER A 67 -9.27 -5.71 2.40
C SER A 67 -9.95 -7.06 2.60
N ILE A 68 -10.17 -7.45 3.86
CA ILE A 68 -11.08 -8.54 4.17
C ILE A 68 -12.48 -7.99 3.89
N SER A 69 -13.04 -8.35 2.74
CA SER A 69 -14.46 -8.17 2.47
C SER A 69 -15.19 -9.02 3.51
N LYS A 70 -15.62 -8.39 4.60
CA LYS A 70 -16.48 -9.02 5.58
C LYS A 70 -17.78 -9.32 4.82
N GLU A 71 -18.01 -10.57 4.47
CA GLU A 71 -19.31 -11.02 4.00
C GLU A 71 -20.28 -10.82 5.17
N TYR A 72 -20.89 -9.64 5.24
CA TYR A 72 -21.98 -9.35 6.14
C TYR A 72 -23.16 -10.20 5.66
N SER A 73 -23.24 -11.45 6.14
CA SER A 73 -24.48 -12.20 6.09
C SER A 73 -25.49 -11.45 6.95
N PRO A 74 -26.59 -10.92 6.39
CA PRO A 74 -27.61 -10.27 7.19
C PRO A 74 -28.16 -11.29 8.23
N PRO A 75 -28.47 -10.87 9.46
CA PRO A 75 -29.01 -11.75 10.49
C PRO A 75 -30.34 -12.40 10.10
N LEU A 76 -31.09 -11.75 9.21
CA LEU A 76 -32.39 -12.26 8.74
C LEU A 76 -32.55 -11.99 7.25
N ALA A 77 -32.62 -13.06 6.47
CA ALA A 77 -33.00 -13.04 5.06
C ALA A 77 -34.31 -13.83 4.89
N LEU A 78 -35.36 -13.15 4.41
CA LEU A 78 -36.61 -13.78 4.02
C LEU A 78 -36.62 -13.93 2.51
N GLU A 79 -36.80 -15.15 2.03
CA GLU A 79 -36.82 -15.48 0.61
C GLU A 79 -38.18 -16.09 0.27
N PHE A 80 -38.93 -15.43 -0.60
CA PHE A 80 -40.21 -15.94 -1.11
C PHE A 80 -40.24 -15.82 -2.63
N LYS A 81 -40.10 -16.97 -3.31
CA LYS A 81 -40.08 -17.12 -4.77
C LYS A 81 -39.01 -16.26 -5.46
N ASP A 82 -39.38 -15.06 -5.89
CA ASP A 82 -38.51 -14.13 -6.63
C ASP A 82 -38.14 -12.87 -5.81
N VAL A 83 -38.58 -12.80 -4.55
CA VAL A 83 -38.36 -11.63 -3.68
C VAL A 83 -37.48 -12.03 -2.50
N LYS A 84 -36.34 -11.36 -2.37
CA LYS A 84 -35.44 -11.47 -1.22
C LYS A 84 -35.49 -10.18 -0.41
N LEU A 85 -35.92 -10.27 0.84
CA LEU A 85 -35.83 -9.19 1.81
C LEU A 85 -34.63 -9.48 2.74
N SER A 86 -33.68 -8.56 2.80
CA SER A 86 -32.51 -8.65 3.69
C SER A 86 -32.56 -7.54 4.71
N ILE A 87 -32.57 -7.90 6.00
CA ILE A 87 -32.67 -6.96 7.12
C ILE A 87 -31.28 -6.87 7.77
N ALA A 88 -30.75 -5.66 7.88
CA ALA A 88 -29.47 -5.37 8.55
C ALA A 88 -29.59 -5.42 10.08
N GLU A 89 -28.47 -5.52 10.80
CA GLU A 89 -28.45 -5.58 12.29
C GLU A 89 -28.99 -4.29 12.95
N ASP A 90 -28.87 -3.15 12.28
CA ASP A 90 -29.21 -1.82 12.77
C ASP A 90 -30.56 -1.30 12.26
N PHE A 91 -31.45 -2.19 11.84
CA PHE A 91 -32.75 -1.81 11.29
C PHE A 91 -33.69 -1.16 12.33
N ASP A 92 -34.55 -0.25 11.86
CA ASP A 92 -35.61 0.33 12.68
C ASP A 92 -36.83 -0.61 12.71
N GLU A 93 -37.08 -1.20 13.87
CA GLU A 93 -38.20 -2.11 14.12
C GLU A 93 -39.57 -1.46 13.88
N THR A 94 -39.73 -0.18 14.23
CA THR A 94 -41.02 0.52 14.13
C THR A 94 -41.40 0.79 12.67
N LEU A 95 -40.40 1.11 11.83
CA LEU A 95 -40.59 1.27 10.39
C LEU A 95 -40.86 -0.07 9.72
N LEU A 96 -40.17 -1.15 10.12
CA LEU A 96 -40.40 -2.47 9.57
C LEU A 96 -41.82 -2.97 9.84
N ILE A 97 -42.31 -2.85 11.08
CA ILE A 97 -43.67 -3.26 11.45
C ILE A 97 -44.70 -2.45 10.66
N LYS A 98 -44.50 -1.13 10.51
CA LYS A 98 -45.41 -0.26 9.74
C LYS A 98 -45.49 -0.65 8.26
N LEU A 99 -44.39 -1.14 7.67
CA LEU A 99 -44.38 -1.60 6.28
C LEU A 99 -45.10 -2.95 6.11
N LEU A 100 -45.02 -3.82 7.10
CA LEU A 100 -45.64 -5.16 7.07
C LEU A 100 -47.13 -5.14 7.46
N SER A 101 -47.59 -4.15 8.23
CA SER A 101 -48.94 -4.11 8.79
C SER A 101 -50.02 -3.56 7.83
N LYS A 102 -49.88 -3.73 6.51
CA LYS A 102 -50.83 -3.17 5.53
C LYS A 102 -51.77 -4.22 4.95
#